data_AF-A0A250K017-F1
#
_entry.id   AF-A0A250K017-F1
#
_cell.length_a   1.000
_cell.length_b   1.000
_cell.length_c   1.000
_cell.angle_alpha   90.00
_cell.angle_beta   90.00
_cell.angle_gamma   90.00
#
_symmetry.space_group_name_H-M   'P 1'
#
loop_
_entity.id
_entity.type
_entity.pdbx_description
1 polymer ?
#
loop_
_entity_poly.entity_id
_entity_poly.type
_entity_poly.pdbx_seq_one_letter_code
_entity_poly.pdbx_strand_id
1 'polypeptide(L)'
;MDRVTEATKDCFDAAIQLRGSDASAVPPPETLHHRLRGVVDETLRRAAVLGFSHQDAQDMAYALVALIDEVVLGRPEEYRQLWMPLQLHYFNENVAGDGFFARLNTVRKDPHRHEVLQVYYLCMLFGFQGRYRIRGGELELMTLIDTVQKDLERARPFDFDVLSPHGDRPTESLLSKRKKASAVGISAGALAVAVLFYGVLQFFLNDKVGELRSRIEVHAARNTATSASQTQAAGGAQ
;
A
#
# COMPACT_ATOMS: atom_id res chain seq x y z
N MET A 1 -31.40 -13.08 -4.22
CA MET A 1 -30.52 -12.05 -3.62
C MET A 1 -29.89 -12.65 -2.38
N ASP A 2 -28.67 -12.26 -2.05
CA ASP A 2 -27.96 -12.72 -0.85
C ASP A 2 -28.69 -12.18 0.41
N ARG A 3 -29.03 -13.04 1.37
CA ARG A 3 -29.82 -12.63 2.56
C ARG A 3 -29.12 -11.57 3.41
N VAL A 4 -27.79 -11.54 3.38
CA VAL A 4 -26.98 -10.48 4.00
C VAL A 4 -27.30 -9.13 3.37
N THR A 5 -27.25 -9.04 2.04
CA THR A 5 -27.57 -7.81 1.32
C THR A 5 -28.99 -7.36 1.60
N GLU A 6 -29.95 -8.29 1.62
CA GLU A 6 -31.34 -7.96 1.92
C GLU A 6 -31.52 -7.40 3.35
N ALA A 7 -30.83 -7.99 4.32
CA ALA A 7 -30.84 -7.53 5.71
C ALA A 7 -30.25 -6.12 5.85
N THR A 8 -29.10 -5.85 5.23
CA THR A 8 -28.29 -4.64 5.52
C THR A 8 -28.45 -3.49 4.54
N LYS A 9 -29.19 -3.68 3.44
CA LYS A 9 -29.31 -2.69 2.35
C LYS A 9 -29.66 -1.29 2.86
N ASP A 10 -30.67 -1.18 3.70
CA ASP A 10 -31.19 0.13 4.14
C ASP A 10 -30.15 0.91 4.95
N CYS A 11 -29.35 0.23 5.78
CA CYS A 11 -28.23 0.85 6.49
C CYS A 11 -27.14 1.36 5.54
N PHE A 12 -26.77 0.56 4.54
CA PHE A 12 -25.76 0.99 3.55
C PHE A 12 -26.28 2.11 2.66
N ASP A 13 -27.53 2.06 2.21
CA ASP A 13 -28.18 3.13 1.46
C ASP A 13 -28.19 4.43 2.27
N ALA A 14 -28.50 4.36 3.58
CA ALA A 14 -28.43 5.51 4.48
C ALA A 14 -26.99 6.05 4.61
N ALA A 15 -25.99 5.18 4.76
CA ALA A 15 -24.59 5.60 4.85
C ALA A 15 -24.08 6.27 3.56
N ILE A 16 -24.46 5.73 2.39
CA ILE A 16 -24.14 6.30 1.08
C ILE A 16 -24.85 7.65 0.90
N GLN A 17 -26.16 7.71 1.19
CA GLN A 17 -26.94 8.94 1.10
C GLN A 17 -26.33 10.02 1.98
N LEU A 18 -25.99 9.68 3.22
CA LEU A 18 -25.31 10.61 4.11
C LEU A 18 -24.03 11.09 3.48
N ARG A 19 -23.15 10.20 3.02
CA ARG A 19 -21.85 10.56 2.42
C ARG A 19 -21.99 11.47 1.19
N GLY A 20 -22.95 11.22 0.31
CA GLY A 20 -23.14 11.97 -0.93
C GLY A 20 -23.95 13.26 -0.81
N SER A 21 -24.68 13.47 0.29
CA SER A 21 -25.51 14.67 0.47
C SER A 21 -24.68 15.87 0.89
N ASP A 22 -24.99 17.05 0.35
CA ASP A 22 -24.46 18.32 0.84
C ASP A 22 -24.92 18.59 2.28
N ALA A 23 -24.11 19.31 3.06
CA ALA A 23 -24.39 19.58 4.48
C ALA A 23 -25.76 20.26 4.70
N SER A 24 -26.21 21.10 3.77
CA SER A 24 -27.50 21.80 3.83
C SER A 24 -28.72 20.91 3.52
N ALA A 25 -28.51 19.74 2.92
CA ALA A 25 -29.58 18.80 2.58
C ALA A 25 -29.81 17.73 3.66
N VAL A 26 -28.93 17.66 4.67
CA VAL A 26 -29.04 16.72 5.79
C VAL A 26 -29.97 17.33 6.85
N PRO A 27 -30.96 16.58 7.37
CA PRO A 27 -31.86 17.07 8.40
C PRO A 27 -31.13 17.30 9.73
N PRO A 28 -31.73 18.08 10.66
CA PRO A 28 -31.15 18.34 11.98
C PRO A 28 -30.74 17.05 12.71
N PRO A 29 -29.69 17.09 13.56
CA PRO A 29 -29.12 15.91 14.21
C PRO A 29 -30.13 14.99 14.91
N GLU A 30 -31.14 15.56 15.57
CA GLU A 30 -32.17 14.81 16.30
C GLU A 30 -33.10 14.05 15.36
N THR A 31 -33.50 14.71 14.25
CA THR A 31 -34.34 14.09 13.22
C THR A 31 -33.57 13.01 12.49
N LEU A 32 -32.30 13.27 12.19
CA LEU A 32 -31.40 12.29 11.58
C LEU A 32 -31.21 11.08 12.49
N HIS A 33 -30.97 11.30 13.78
CA HIS A 33 -30.80 10.24 14.78
C HIS A 33 -32.04 9.36 14.88
N HIS A 34 -33.24 9.95 14.95
CA HIS A 34 -34.50 9.20 14.95
C HIS A 34 -34.66 8.37 13.67
N ARG A 35 -34.35 8.94 12.50
CA ARG A 35 -34.43 8.22 11.22
C ARG A 35 -33.46 7.05 11.17
N LEU A 36 -32.22 7.24 11.60
CA LEU A 36 -31.20 6.18 11.59
C LEU A 36 -31.51 5.06 12.59
N ARG A 37 -32.06 5.39 13.76
CA ARG A 37 -32.59 4.38 14.68
C ARG A 37 -33.65 3.49 14.02
N GLY A 38 -34.62 4.11 13.35
CA GLY A 38 -35.63 3.36 12.60
C GLY A 38 -35.02 2.41 11.56
N VAL A 39 -33.95 2.82 10.87
CA VAL A 39 -33.23 1.98 9.89
C VAL A 39 -32.49 0.82 10.56
N VAL A 40 -31.86 1.04 11.72
CA VAL A 40 -31.18 -0.02 12.48
C VAL A 40 -32.19 -1.02 13.05
N ASP A 41 -33.30 -0.54 13.61
CA ASP A 41 -34.38 -1.39 14.14
C ASP A 41 -35.02 -2.24 13.03
N GLU A 42 -35.25 -1.64 11.87
CA GLU A 42 -35.71 -2.33 10.66
C GLU A 42 -34.74 -3.45 10.26
N THR A 43 -33.44 -3.16 10.24
CA THR A 43 -32.36 -4.11 9.91
C THR A 43 -32.34 -5.29 10.88
N LEU A 44 -32.40 -5.06 12.19
CA LEU A 44 -32.46 -6.11 13.20
C LEU A 44 -33.68 -7.01 13.02
N ARG A 45 -34.85 -6.40 12.78
CA ARG A 45 -36.10 -7.13 12.60
C ARG A 45 -36.12 -7.92 11.28
N ARG A 46 -35.51 -7.40 10.21
CA ARG A 46 -35.34 -8.11 8.94
C ARG A 46 -34.35 -9.26 9.06
N ALA A 47 -33.24 -9.07 9.78
CA ALA A 47 -32.28 -10.14 10.06
C ALA A 47 -32.95 -11.31 10.81
N ALA A 48 -33.83 -11.03 11.78
CA ALA A 48 -34.59 -12.07 12.45
C ALA A 48 -35.52 -12.85 11.50
N VAL A 49 -36.23 -12.16 10.60
CA VAL A 49 -37.09 -12.79 9.58
C VAL A 49 -36.29 -13.66 8.60
N LEU A 50 -35.08 -13.22 8.25
CA LEU A 50 -34.17 -13.96 7.36
C LEU A 50 -33.44 -15.13 8.04
N GLY A 51 -33.75 -15.40 9.31
CA GLY A 51 -33.26 -16.56 10.06
C GLY A 51 -31.87 -16.39 10.68
N PHE A 52 -31.36 -15.16 10.80
CA PHE A 52 -30.13 -14.92 11.55
C PHE A 52 -30.35 -15.17 13.04
N SER A 53 -29.34 -15.71 13.72
CA SER A 53 -29.38 -15.82 15.18
C SER A 53 -29.43 -14.42 15.81
N HIS A 54 -29.95 -14.31 17.02
CA HIS A 54 -29.97 -13.03 17.72
C HIS A 54 -28.56 -12.44 17.86
N GLN A 55 -27.56 -13.29 18.15
CA GLN A 55 -26.17 -12.86 18.25
C GLN A 55 -25.61 -12.35 16.92
N ASP A 56 -25.92 -13.03 15.81
CA ASP A 56 -25.47 -12.60 14.47
C ASP A 56 -26.13 -11.29 14.06
N ALA A 57 -27.43 -11.13 14.31
CA ALA A 57 -28.15 -9.88 14.07
C ALA A 57 -27.53 -8.72 14.87
N GLN A 58 -27.19 -8.94 16.13
CA GLN A 58 -26.54 -7.94 16.98
C GLN A 58 -25.12 -7.59 16.50
N ASP A 59 -24.30 -8.58 16.13
CA ASP A 59 -22.94 -8.32 15.63
C ASP A 59 -22.95 -7.64 14.25
N MET A 60 -23.91 -7.96 13.38
CA MET A 60 -24.12 -7.22 12.12
C MET A 60 -24.54 -5.77 12.39
N ALA A 61 -25.53 -5.56 13.26
CA ALA A 61 -25.99 -4.22 13.62
C ALA A 61 -24.88 -3.39 14.27
N TYR A 62 -24.02 -4.01 15.08
CA TYR A 62 -22.86 -3.36 15.67
C TYR A 62 -21.92 -2.77 14.61
N ALA A 63 -21.58 -3.56 13.58
CA ALA A 63 -20.73 -3.11 12.49
C ALA A 63 -21.36 -1.94 11.70
N LEU A 64 -22.68 -2.01 11.45
CA LEU A 64 -23.41 -0.98 10.71
C LEU A 64 -23.54 0.31 11.52
N VAL A 65 -23.86 0.21 12.81
CA VAL A 65 -23.94 1.34 13.74
C VAL A 65 -22.59 2.05 13.85
N ALA A 66 -21.50 1.30 14.00
CA ALA A 66 -20.15 1.87 14.02
C ALA A 66 -19.81 2.64 12.74
N LEU A 67 -20.17 2.11 11.57
CA LEU A 67 -20.01 2.78 10.28
C LEU A 67 -20.83 4.06 10.20
N ILE A 68 -22.12 4.00 10.56
CA ILE A 68 -23.03 5.15 10.49
C ILE A 68 -22.55 6.27 11.42
N ASP A 69 -22.20 5.95 12.67
CA ASP A 69 -21.67 6.93 13.62
C ASP A 69 -20.38 7.58 13.10
N GLU A 70 -19.46 6.80 12.51
CA GLU A 70 -18.24 7.36 11.93
C GLU A 70 -18.53 8.30 10.75
N VAL A 71 -19.47 7.94 9.87
CA VAL A 71 -19.89 8.77 8.75
C VAL A 71 -20.52 10.08 9.23
N VAL A 72 -21.36 10.04 10.28
CA VAL A 72 -21.98 11.24 10.86
C VAL A 72 -20.94 12.10 11.57
N LEU A 73 -20.02 11.51 12.35
CA LEU A 73 -18.98 12.26 13.06
C LEU A 73 -17.93 12.90 12.12
N GLY A 74 -17.81 12.38 10.89
CA GLY A 74 -17.01 12.97 9.82
C GLY A 74 -17.61 14.23 9.17
N ARG A 75 -18.82 14.65 9.57
CA ARG A 75 -19.54 15.83 9.05
C ARG A 75 -19.07 17.14 9.72
N PRO A 76 -19.55 18.32 9.26
CA PRO A 76 -19.26 19.60 9.90
C PRO A 76 -19.56 19.62 11.40
N GLU A 77 -18.91 20.54 12.11
CA GLU A 77 -18.87 20.61 13.58
C GLU A 77 -20.24 20.58 14.26
N GLU A 78 -21.26 21.18 13.64
CA GLU A 78 -22.64 21.22 14.15
C GLU A 78 -23.21 19.84 14.45
N TYR A 79 -22.95 18.85 13.58
CA TYR A 79 -23.36 17.48 13.82
C TYR A 79 -22.56 16.87 14.97
N ARG A 80 -21.24 17.09 15.01
CA ARG A 80 -20.38 16.48 16.03
C ARG A 80 -20.74 16.89 17.46
N GLN A 81 -21.22 18.11 17.66
CA GLN A 81 -21.56 18.64 18.99
C GLN A 81 -22.92 18.15 19.51
N LEU A 82 -23.90 17.98 18.64
CA LEU A 82 -25.28 17.62 18.99
C LEU A 82 -25.57 16.12 18.79
N TRP A 83 -24.69 15.39 18.10
CA TRP A 83 -24.88 13.98 17.82
C TRP A 83 -24.76 13.13 19.08
N MET A 84 -25.84 12.41 19.40
CA MET A 84 -25.81 11.30 20.34
C MET A 84 -25.44 10.02 19.56
N PRO A 85 -24.29 9.39 19.81
CA PRO A 85 -23.87 8.21 19.05
C PRO A 85 -24.85 7.05 19.19
N LEU A 86 -25.18 6.41 18.08
CA LEU A 86 -26.05 5.23 18.04
C LEU A 86 -25.41 4.06 18.80
N GLN A 87 -24.07 3.93 18.78
CA GLN A 87 -23.34 2.95 19.57
C GLN A 87 -23.65 3.02 21.08
N LEU A 88 -23.89 4.23 21.62
CA LEU A 88 -24.24 4.40 23.02
C LEU A 88 -25.68 3.94 23.26
N HIS A 89 -26.58 4.21 22.32
CA HIS A 89 -27.98 3.81 22.42
C HIS A 89 -28.16 2.28 22.38
N TYR A 90 -27.51 1.60 21.43
CA TYR A 90 -27.70 0.17 21.20
C TYR A 90 -26.79 -0.72 22.04
N PHE A 91 -25.54 -0.29 22.28
CA PHE A 91 -24.51 -1.14 22.88
C PHE A 91 -23.93 -0.55 24.17
N ASN A 92 -24.40 0.63 24.60
CA ASN A 92 -23.95 1.33 25.79
C ASN A 92 -22.41 1.52 25.83
N GLU A 93 -21.82 1.80 24.67
CA GLU A 93 -20.38 2.03 24.52
C GLU A 93 -20.10 3.23 23.61
N ASN A 94 -18.91 3.81 23.75
CA ASN A 94 -18.43 4.95 22.94
C ASN A 94 -17.06 4.66 22.29
N VAL A 95 -16.70 3.38 22.18
CA VAL A 95 -15.41 2.91 21.65
C VAL A 95 -15.60 1.89 20.53
N ALA A 96 -16.71 1.99 19.79
CA ALA A 96 -17.00 1.04 18.70
C ALA A 96 -15.95 1.06 17.58
N GLY A 97 -15.20 2.15 17.43
CA GLY A 97 -14.04 2.22 16.52
C GLY A 97 -12.93 1.19 16.82
N ASP A 98 -12.74 0.84 18.09
CA ASP A 98 -11.84 -0.24 18.53
C ASP A 98 -12.58 -1.57 18.66
N GLY A 99 -13.79 -1.55 19.22
CA GLY A 99 -14.62 -2.72 19.44
C GLY A 99 -15.03 -3.43 18.15
N PHE A 100 -15.14 -2.70 17.03
CA PHE A 100 -15.36 -3.27 15.70
C PHE A 100 -14.30 -4.31 15.35
N PHE A 101 -13.01 -3.95 15.48
CA PHE A 101 -11.93 -4.86 15.13
C PHE A 101 -11.77 -5.99 16.15
N ALA A 102 -12.15 -5.76 17.41
CA ALA A 102 -12.20 -6.83 18.42
C ALA A 102 -13.25 -7.89 18.04
N ARG A 103 -14.49 -7.47 17.72
CA ARG A 103 -15.56 -8.38 17.29
C ARG A 103 -15.25 -9.04 15.95
N LEU A 104 -14.69 -8.31 14.98
CA LEU A 104 -14.22 -8.86 13.71
C LEU A 104 -13.29 -10.06 13.93
N ASN A 105 -12.31 -9.93 14.83
CA ASN A 105 -11.37 -11.02 15.12
C ASN A 105 -12.05 -12.22 15.80
N THR A 106 -13.13 -12.01 16.54
CA THR A 106 -13.94 -13.10 17.10
C THR A 106 -14.73 -13.80 16.01
N VAL A 107 -15.42 -13.06 15.15
CA VAL A 107 -16.21 -13.59 14.02
C VAL A 107 -15.31 -14.37 13.05
N ARG A 108 -14.12 -13.86 12.73
CA ARG A 108 -13.14 -14.53 11.83
C ARG A 108 -12.68 -15.91 12.31
N LYS A 109 -12.78 -16.21 13.60
CA LYS A 109 -12.40 -17.52 14.15
C LYS A 109 -13.46 -18.58 13.90
N ASP A 110 -14.69 -18.18 13.56
CA ASP A 110 -15.81 -19.08 13.32
C ASP A 110 -16.17 -19.11 11.82
N PRO A 111 -15.81 -20.19 11.10
CA PRO A 111 -16.12 -20.32 9.67
C PRO A 111 -17.62 -20.31 9.36
N HIS A 112 -18.49 -20.64 10.32
CA HIS A 112 -19.94 -20.66 10.12
C HIS A 112 -20.57 -19.26 10.13
N ARG A 113 -19.84 -18.26 10.62
CA ARG A 113 -20.30 -16.86 10.71
C ARG A 113 -19.81 -16.01 9.55
N HIS A 114 -19.60 -16.62 8.38
CA HIS A 114 -19.10 -15.93 7.18
C HIS A 114 -20.01 -14.77 6.73
N GLU A 115 -21.30 -14.82 7.04
CA GLU A 115 -22.27 -13.79 6.69
C GLU A 115 -22.11 -12.53 7.55
N VAL A 116 -21.88 -12.71 8.84
CA VAL A 116 -21.53 -11.61 9.73
C VAL A 116 -20.19 -11.04 9.30
N LEU A 117 -19.21 -11.90 9.00
CA LEU A 117 -17.91 -11.47 8.49
C LEU A 117 -18.03 -10.64 7.20
N GLN A 118 -18.95 -11.00 6.31
CA GLN A 118 -19.24 -10.27 5.09
C GLN A 118 -19.77 -8.86 5.39
N VAL A 119 -20.63 -8.67 6.40
CA VAL A 119 -21.08 -7.33 6.81
C VAL A 119 -19.90 -6.47 7.30
N TYR A 120 -19.01 -7.03 8.11
CA TYR A 120 -17.81 -6.30 8.56
C TYR A 120 -16.89 -5.95 7.39
N TYR A 121 -16.69 -6.87 6.45
CA TYR A 121 -15.94 -6.63 5.23
C TYR A 121 -16.54 -5.48 4.41
N LEU A 122 -17.86 -5.52 4.19
CA LEU A 122 -18.58 -4.47 3.48
C LEU A 122 -18.43 -3.12 4.21
N CYS A 123 -18.57 -3.06 5.53
CA CYS A 123 -18.36 -1.81 6.28
C CYS A 123 -16.97 -1.19 6.02
N MET A 124 -15.91 -2.01 5.98
CA MET A 124 -14.56 -1.53 5.66
C MET A 124 -14.45 -1.05 4.20
N LEU A 125 -15.07 -1.74 3.24
CA LEU A 125 -15.13 -1.27 1.85
C LEU A 125 -15.92 0.03 1.69
N PHE A 126 -16.96 0.21 2.49
CA PHE A 126 -17.68 1.48 2.61
C PHE A 126 -16.86 2.54 3.35
N GLY A 127 -15.59 2.31 3.66
CA GLY A 127 -14.68 3.33 4.19
C GLY A 127 -14.69 3.47 5.71
N PHE A 128 -15.18 2.47 6.45
CA PHE A 128 -14.97 2.42 7.88
C PHE A 128 -13.48 2.25 8.20
N GLN A 129 -12.93 3.17 9.00
CA GLN A 129 -11.54 3.18 9.41
C GLN A 129 -11.37 2.89 10.91
N GLY A 130 -12.29 3.39 11.75
CA GLY A 130 -12.23 3.24 13.20
C GLY A 130 -10.86 3.62 13.76
N ARG A 131 -10.27 2.73 14.56
CA ARG A 131 -8.95 2.93 15.18
C ARG A 131 -7.79 3.22 14.21
N TYR A 132 -7.90 2.80 12.95
CA TYR A 132 -6.84 2.97 11.96
C TYR A 132 -6.73 4.43 11.46
N ARG A 133 -7.81 5.21 11.58
CA ARG A 133 -7.82 6.64 11.23
C ARG A 133 -6.84 7.47 12.06
N ILE A 134 -6.77 7.19 13.37
CA ILE A 134 -5.96 7.98 14.32
C ILE A 134 -4.47 7.59 14.23
N ARG A 135 -4.18 6.34 13.92
CA ARG A 135 -2.81 5.78 13.93
C ARG A 135 -2.07 5.92 12.59
N GLY A 136 -2.70 6.51 11.57
CA GLY A 136 -2.17 6.52 10.20
C GLY A 136 -2.04 5.10 9.62
N GLY A 137 -2.86 4.16 10.09
CA GLY A 137 -2.78 2.74 9.78
C GLY A 137 -3.52 2.34 8.51
N GLU A 138 -3.59 3.22 7.50
CA GLU A 138 -4.32 2.96 6.26
C GLU A 138 -3.80 1.72 5.53
N LEU A 139 -2.47 1.54 5.50
CA LEU A 139 -1.86 0.34 4.93
C LEU A 139 -2.22 -0.93 5.73
N GLU A 140 -2.26 -0.84 7.06
CA GLU A 140 -2.68 -1.96 7.92
C GLU A 140 -4.16 -2.30 7.69
N LEU A 141 -5.01 -1.29 7.51
CA LEU A 141 -6.42 -1.50 7.16
C LEU A 141 -6.58 -2.17 5.79
N MET A 142 -5.83 -1.72 4.77
CA MET A 142 -5.85 -2.35 3.44
C MET A 142 -5.43 -3.82 3.50
N THR A 143 -4.34 -4.13 4.19
CA THR A 143 -3.89 -5.52 4.37
C THR A 143 -4.89 -6.37 5.16
N LEU A 144 -5.59 -5.78 6.13
CA LEU A 144 -6.68 -6.46 6.85
C LEU A 144 -7.86 -6.77 5.92
N ILE A 145 -8.27 -5.80 5.09
CA ILE A 145 -9.35 -5.97 4.10
C ILE A 145 -9.01 -7.13 3.15
N ASP A 146 -7.79 -7.16 2.61
CA ASP A 146 -7.33 -8.25 1.72
C ASP A 146 -7.35 -9.62 2.42
N THR A 147 -6.99 -9.64 3.71
CA THR A 147 -6.98 -10.90 4.48
C THR A 147 -8.41 -11.38 4.75
N VAL A 148 -9.31 -10.48 5.12
CA VAL A 148 -10.73 -10.80 5.34
C VAL A 148 -11.41 -11.24 4.05
N GLN A 149 -11.07 -10.63 2.91
CA GLN A 149 -11.56 -11.06 1.61
C GLN A 149 -11.18 -12.52 1.33
N LYS A 150 -9.92 -12.90 1.56
CA LYS A 150 -9.45 -14.29 1.38
C LYS A 150 -10.13 -15.26 2.34
N ASP A 151 -10.40 -14.83 3.58
CA ASP A 151 -11.14 -15.63 4.56
C ASP A 151 -12.58 -15.88 4.08
N LEU A 152 -13.23 -14.87 3.49
CA LEU A 152 -14.56 -15.00 2.88
C LEU A 152 -14.57 -15.91 1.66
N GLU A 153 -13.64 -15.73 0.73
CA GLU A 153 -13.49 -16.57 -0.47
C GLU A 153 -13.29 -18.05 -0.12
N ARG A 154 -12.60 -18.33 0.98
CA ARG A 154 -12.42 -19.70 1.49
C ARG A 154 -13.69 -20.28 2.09
N ALA A 155 -14.47 -19.47 2.82
CA ALA A 155 -15.69 -19.92 3.48
C ALA A 155 -16.86 -20.10 2.49
N ARG A 156 -16.98 -19.20 1.52
CA ARG A 156 -17.93 -19.25 0.42
C ARG A 156 -17.30 -18.54 -0.77
N PRO A 157 -16.95 -19.25 -1.87
CA PRO A 157 -16.57 -18.59 -3.10
C PRO A 157 -17.66 -17.59 -3.46
N PHE A 158 -17.32 -16.32 -3.65
CA PHE A 158 -18.30 -15.35 -4.10
C PHE A 158 -18.87 -15.83 -5.44
N ASP A 159 -20.17 -16.14 -5.48
CA ASP A 159 -20.92 -16.21 -6.73
C ASP A 159 -21.09 -14.76 -7.21
N PHE A 160 -19.99 -14.16 -7.67
CA PHE A 160 -20.10 -13.08 -8.62
C PHE A 160 -20.55 -13.75 -9.91
N ASP A 161 -21.86 -13.96 -10.04
CA ASP A 161 -22.48 -14.09 -11.34
C ASP A 161 -21.91 -12.96 -12.19
N VAL A 162 -21.17 -13.33 -13.22
CA VAL A 162 -20.09 -12.54 -13.83
C VAL A 162 -20.58 -11.12 -14.12
N LEU A 163 -20.32 -10.18 -13.20
CA LEU A 163 -20.91 -8.83 -13.25
C LEU A 163 -20.43 -8.06 -14.49
N SER A 164 -19.28 -8.46 -15.03
CA SER A 164 -18.78 -8.09 -16.34
C SER A 164 -17.98 -9.25 -16.90
N PRO A 165 -18.31 -9.78 -18.10
CA PRO A 165 -17.51 -10.80 -18.79
C PRO A 165 -16.04 -10.42 -19.02
N HIS A 166 -15.71 -9.12 -18.86
CA HIS A 166 -14.37 -8.56 -19.01
C HIS A 166 -13.95 -7.78 -17.75
N GLY A 167 -14.44 -8.19 -16.57
CA GLY A 167 -14.13 -7.56 -15.28
C GLY A 167 -12.74 -7.87 -14.73
N ASP A 168 -11.88 -8.52 -15.52
CA ASP A 168 -10.48 -8.67 -15.16
C ASP A 168 -9.91 -7.29 -14.86
N ARG A 169 -9.45 -7.09 -13.62
CA ARG A 169 -8.72 -5.88 -13.25
C ARG A 169 -7.61 -5.71 -14.30
N PRO A 170 -7.52 -4.56 -14.98
CA PRO A 170 -6.30 -4.24 -15.69
C PRO A 170 -5.17 -4.47 -14.71
N THR A 171 -4.17 -5.27 -15.10
CA THR A 171 -2.99 -5.56 -14.28
C THR A 171 -2.12 -4.29 -14.18
N GLU A 172 -2.71 -3.21 -13.69
CA GLU A 172 -2.05 -2.04 -13.17
C GLU A 172 -1.31 -2.53 -11.94
N SER A 173 -0.06 -2.95 -12.14
CA SER A 173 0.84 -3.23 -11.03
C SER A 173 1.06 -1.91 -10.29
N LEU A 174 0.21 -1.59 -9.33
CA LEU A 174 0.39 -0.48 -8.39
C LEU A 174 1.64 -0.65 -7.53
N LEU A 175 2.17 -1.88 -7.50
CA LEU A 175 3.61 -2.06 -7.37
C LEU A 175 4.24 -1.73 -8.71
N SER A 176 4.57 -0.46 -8.93
CA SER A 176 5.72 -0.12 -9.75
C SER A 176 6.91 -0.85 -9.13
N LYS A 177 7.06 -2.11 -9.51
CA LYS A 177 8.27 -2.90 -9.35
C LYS A 177 9.22 -2.21 -10.30
N ARG A 178 9.75 -1.08 -9.82
CA ARG A 178 10.77 -0.26 -10.44
C ARG A 178 11.76 -1.27 -10.97
N LYS A 179 11.68 -1.56 -12.28
CA LYS A 179 12.56 -2.52 -12.92
C LYS A 179 13.91 -1.93 -12.61
N LYS A 180 14.63 -2.53 -11.65
CA LYS A 180 16.05 -2.29 -11.46
C LYS A 180 16.65 -2.83 -12.75
N ALA A 181 16.59 -2.02 -13.81
CA ALA A 181 17.35 -2.22 -15.01
C ALA A 181 18.79 -2.32 -14.51
N SER A 182 19.23 -3.57 -14.51
CA SER A 182 20.49 -4.11 -14.04
C SER A 182 21.52 -3.05 -13.64
N ALA A 183 21.57 -2.70 -12.34
CA ALA A 183 22.70 -1.96 -11.79
C ALA A 183 24.03 -2.70 -12.06
N VAL A 184 23.96 -4.02 -12.25
CA VAL A 184 25.05 -4.89 -12.69
C VAL A 184 25.52 -4.56 -14.12
N GLY A 185 24.62 -4.17 -15.02
CA GLY A 185 24.96 -3.79 -16.39
C GLY A 185 25.72 -2.46 -16.46
N ILE A 186 25.31 -1.48 -15.63
CA ILE A 186 25.98 -0.18 -15.56
C ILE A 186 27.38 -0.33 -14.94
N SER A 187 27.52 -1.15 -13.88
CA SER A 187 28.83 -1.39 -13.26
C SER A 187 29.80 -2.16 -14.18
N ALA A 188 29.29 -3.13 -14.96
CA ALA A 188 30.11 -3.85 -15.93
C ALA A 188 30.59 -2.95 -17.08
N GLY A 189 29.73 -2.05 -17.57
CA GLY A 189 30.11 -1.06 -18.59
C GLY A 189 31.17 -0.09 -18.11
N ALA A 190 31.04 0.44 -16.89
CA ALA A 190 32.02 1.36 -16.30
C ALA A 190 33.40 0.71 -16.14
N LEU A 191 33.45 -0.57 -15.71
CA LEU A 191 34.69 -1.31 -15.57
C LEU A 191 35.38 -1.53 -16.93
N ALA A 192 34.63 -1.88 -17.97
CA ALA A 192 35.17 -2.08 -19.32
C ALA A 192 35.79 -0.80 -19.89
N VAL A 193 35.13 0.35 -19.71
CA VAL A 193 35.67 1.65 -20.14
C VAL A 193 36.95 2.01 -19.38
N ALA A 194 37.00 1.75 -18.06
CA ALA A 194 38.20 2.01 -17.27
C ALA A 194 39.41 1.16 -17.72
N VAL A 195 39.20 -0.11 -18.04
CA VAL A 195 40.25 -1.01 -18.53
C VAL A 195 40.76 -0.56 -19.91
N LEU A 196 39.86 -0.20 -20.83
CA LEU A 196 40.24 0.32 -22.14
C LEU A 196 41.06 1.61 -22.02
N PHE A 197 40.62 2.54 -21.17
CA PHE A 197 41.32 3.80 -20.93
C PHE A 197 42.73 3.57 -20.35
N TYR A 198 42.85 2.66 -19.38
CA TYR A 198 44.15 2.30 -18.81
C TYR A 198 45.09 1.67 -19.85
N GLY A 199 44.58 0.79 -20.71
CA GLY A 199 45.36 0.15 -21.78
C GLY A 199 45.89 1.17 -22.80
N VAL A 200 45.06 2.14 -23.19
CA VAL A 200 45.46 3.22 -24.10
C VAL A 200 46.56 4.09 -23.46
N LEU A 201 46.40 4.46 -22.19
CA LEU A 201 47.43 5.21 -21.45
C LEU A 201 48.76 4.46 -21.37
N GLN A 202 48.74 3.15 -21.09
CA GLN A 202 49.95 2.32 -21.06
C GLN A 202 50.65 2.28 -22.42
N PHE A 203 49.90 2.13 -23.51
CA PHE A 203 50.47 2.14 -24.86
C PHE A 203 51.16 3.46 -25.18
N PHE A 204 50.48 4.59 -24.93
CA PHE A 204 51.06 5.93 -25.13
C PHE A 204 52.27 6.20 -24.23
N LEU A 205 52.27 5.69 -22.99
CA LEU A 205 53.43 5.81 -22.11
C LEU A 205 54.60 4.98 -22.63
N ASN A 206 54.37 3.76 -23.10
CA ASN A 206 55.43 2.87 -23.57
C ASN A 206 56.11 3.42 -24.83
N ASP A 207 55.35 4.00 -25.75
CA ASP A 207 55.90 4.64 -26.95
C ASP A 207 56.81 5.83 -26.58
N LYS A 208 56.36 6.68 -25.65
CA LYS A 208 57.16 7.84 -25.17
C LYS A 208 58.40 7.42 -24.37
N VAL A 209 58.28 6.37 -23.55
CA VAL A 209 59.41 5.82 -22.78
C VAL A 209 60.43 5.17 -23.72
N GLY A 210 59.98 4.47 -24.76
CA GLY A 210 60.83 3.90 -25.80
C GLY A 210 61.60 4.97 -26.59
N GLU A 211 60.94 6.08 -26.94
CA GLU A 211 61.59 7.22 -27.58
C GLU A 211 62.63 7.88 -26.67
N LEU A 212 62.32 8.07 -25.38
CA LEU A 212 63.27 8.63 -24.42
C LEU A 212 64.48 7.72 -24.23
N ARG A 213 64.25 6.41 -24.15
CA ARG A 213 65.32 5.41 -23.98
C ARG A 213 66.25 5.39 -25.17
N SER A 214 65.74 5.42 -26.40
CA SER A 214 66.59 5.45 -27.59
C SER A 214 67.41 6.75 -27.68
N ARG A 215 66.84 7.90 -27.28
CA ARG A 215 67.59 9.17 -27.21
C ARG A 215 68.71 9.12 -26.16
N ILE A 216 68.46 8.51 -24.99
CA ILE A 216 69.48 8.31 -23.94
C ILE A 216 70.58 7.36 -24.42
N GLU A 217 70.23 6.23 -25.02
CA GLU A 217 71.20 5.26 -25.55
C GLU A 217 72.06 5.88 -26.65
N VAL A 218 71.49 6.69 -27.55
CA VAL A 218 72.24 7.41 -28.58
C VAL A 218 73.20 8.47 -27.98
N HIS A 219 72.79 9.20 -26.94
CA HIS A 219 73.67 10.16 -26.27
C HIS A 219 74.76 9.47 -25.43
N ALA A 220 74.43 8.35 -24.77
CA ALA A 220 75.39 7.54 -24.04
C ALA A 220 76.46 6.96 -25.00
N ALA A 221 76.05 6.40 -26.14
CA ALA A 221 76.94 5.88 -27.16
C ALA A 221 77.86 6.96 -27.77
N ARG A 222 77.33 8.17 -27.98
CA ARG A 222 78.12 9.32 -28.44
C ARG A 222 79.15 9.76 -27.40
N ASN A 223 78.77 9.82 -26.12
CA ASN A 223 79.69 10.19 -25.03
C ASN A 223 80.79 9.14 -24.78
N THR A 224 80.49 7.84 -24.93
CA THR A 224 81.51 6.77 -24.88
C THR A 224 82.50 6.85 -26.05
N ALA A 225 82.04 7.23 -27.25
CA ALA A 225 82.93 7.44 -28.40
C ALA A 225 83.82 8.67 -28.22
N THR A 226 83.27 9.78 -27.69
CA THR A 226 84.04 10.99 -27.40
C THR A 226 85.10 10.77 -26.32
N SER A 227 84.78 10.02 -25.26
CA SER A 227 85.75 9.65 -24.22
C SER A 227 86.85 8.72 -24.74
N ALA A 228 86.53 7.73 -25.56
CA ALA A 228 87.53 6.88 -26.22
C ALA A 228 88.50 7.65 -27.13
N SER A 229 87.99 8.65 -27.88
CA SER A 229 88.83 9.51 -28.72
C SER A 229 89.75 10.45 -27.92
N GLN A 230 89.34 10.89 -26.73
CA GLN A 230 90.19 11.71 -25.85
C GLN A 230 91.30 10.88 -25.17
N THR A 231 91.03 9.62 -24.82
CA THR A 231 92.08 8.73 -24.26
C THR A 231 93.13 8.36 -25.30
N GLN A 232 92.74 8.21 -26.58
CA GLN A 232 93.66 7.91 -27.68
C GLN A 232 94.52 9.12 -28.08
N ALA A 233 94.02 10.35 -27.90
CA ALA A 233 94.81 11.58 -28.09
C ALA A 233 95.82 11.84 -26.95
N ALA A 234 95.53 11.38 -25.72
CA ALA A 234 96.43 11.54 -24.58
C ALA A 234 97.56 10.49 -24.51
N GLY A 235 97.45 9.36 -25.21
CA GLY A 235 98.46 8.29 -25.26
C GLY A 235 99.50 8.40 -26.37
N GLY A 236 99.43 9.43 -27.23
CA GLY A 236 100.30 9.62 -28.40
C GLY A 236 101.42 10.65 -28.22
N ALA A 237 101.64 11.16 -27.01
CA ALA A 237 102.71 12.10 -26.70
C ALA A 237 103.65 11.50 -25.64
N GLN A 238 104.39 10.47 -26.02
CA GLN A 238 105.65 10.06 -25.39
C GLN A 238 106.65 9.72 -26.49
#